data_AF-A0A1I6LX78-F1
#
_entry.id   AF-A0A1I6LX78-F1
#
_cell.length_a   1.000
_cell.length_b   1.000
_cell.length_c   1.000
_cell.angle_alpha   90.00
_cell.angle_beta   90.00
_cell.angle_gamma   90.00
#
_symmetry.space_group_name_H-M   'P 1'
#
loop_
_entity.id
_entity.type
_entity.pdbx_description
1 polymer ?
#
loop_
_entity_poly.entity_id
_entity_poly.type
_entity_poly.pdbx_seq_one_letter_code
_entity_poly.pdbx_strand_id
1 'polypeptide(L)'
;MVHIFSPLNGRSKGVRKAVSTLILGLVLASLGGCASVPPPDGAMNQAQTQLRAARDAGAADYAPVDLDFAQNKFQQAQSAMASRKYEDAAVLAEEAQADAELARAKARLGAARAQIQNKSQANRDLREQIDQALASHEAQQQQLQQQQQSQDGLPAQQPTTDMPAPSSSMLQPAPQDGGFQTLPQTNDQGGH
;
A
#
# COMPACT_ATOMS: atom_id res chain seq x y z
N MET A 1 90.96 25.01 -8.74
CA MET A 1 89.90 24.29 -8.03
C MET A 1 88.97 23.69 -9.07
N VAL A 2 89.21 22.43 -9.44
CA VAL A 2 88.43 21.72 -10.47
C VAL A 2 88.00 20.39 -9.85
N HIS A 3 86.74 20.31 -9.40
CA HIS A 3 86.13 19.03 -9.02
C HIS A 3 85.32 18.53 -10.21
N ILE A 4 85.89 17.53 -10.88
CA ILE A 4 85.25 16.78 -11.97
C ILE A 4 84.34 15.72 -11.35
N PHE A 5 83.09 15.77 -11.79
CA PHE A 5 82.03 14.79 -11.58
C PHE A 5 82.48 13.40 -12.06
N SER A 6 82.44 12.39 -11.20
CA SER A 6 82.67 10.99 -11.56
C SER A 6 81.33 10.25 -11.69
N PRO A 7 81.04 9.54 -12.80
CA PRO A 7 79.84 8.73 -12.92
C PRO A 7 80.05 7.32 -12.34
N LEU A 8 79.14 6.88 -11.47
CA LEU A 8 79.03 5.48 -11.05
C LEU A 8 78.26 4.71 -12.12
N ASN A 9 78.96 3.99 -12.99
CA ASN A 9 78.34 3.05 -13.93
C ASN A 9 78.84 1.61 -13.68
N GLY A 10 78.09 0.88 -12.84
CA GLY A 10 78.38 -0.50 -12.47
C GLY A 10 77.10 -1.31 -12.27
N ARG A 11 76.24 -1.38 -13.30
CA ARG A 11 74.97 -2.11 -13.24
C ARG A 11 75.22 -3.62 -13.38
N SER A 12 75.44 -4.30 -12.25
CA SER A 12 75.70 -5.74 -12.18
C SER A 12 74.53 -6.56 -12.77
N LYS A 13 74.87 -7.50 -13.66
CA LYS A 13 73.90 -8.33 -14.39
C LYS A 13 73.09 -9.26 -13.46
N GLY A 14 73.62 -9.56 -12.27
CA GLY A 14 72.97 -10.42 -11.26
C GLY A 14 71.74 -9.78 -10.61
N VAL A 15 71.77 -8.46 -10.34
CA VAL A 15 70.63 -7.73 -9.75
C VAL A 15 69.44 -7.70 -10.70
N ARG A 16 69.68 -7.60 -12.01
CA ARG A 16 68.60 -7.62 -13.02
C ARG A 16 67.87 -8.97 -13.09
N LYS A 17 68.58 -10.09 -12.90
CA LYS A 17 67.95 -11.42 -12.90
C LYS A 17 67.16 -11.67 -11.60
N ALA A 18 67.70 -11.26 -10.46
CA ALA A 18 67.04 -11.40 -9.16
C ALA A 18 65.75 -10.57 -9.06
N VAL A 19 65.75 -9.34 -9.59
CA VAL A 19 64.54 -8.48 -9.64
C VAL A 19 63.49 -9.05 -10.59
N SER A 20 63.90 -9.62 -11.74
CA SER A 20 62.96 -10.20 -12.71
C SER A 20 62.25 -11.46 -12.18
N THR A 21 62.94 -12.30 -11.41
CA THR A 21 62.32 -13.49 -10.79
C THR A 21 61.38 -13.11 -9.64
N LEU A 22 61.69 -12.05 -8.90
CA LEU A 22 60.85 -11.53 -7.82
C LEU A 22 59.54 -10.92 -8.33
N ILE A 23 59.59 -10.16 -9.43
CA ILE A 23 58.39 -9.57 -10.04
C ILE A 23 57.47 -10.66 -10.63
N LEU A 24 58.03 -11.69 -11.28
CA LEU A 24 57.23 -12.79 -11.82
C LEU A 24 56.54 -13.61 -10.71
N GLY A 25 57.22 -13.82 -9.58
CA GLY A 25 56.62 -14.47 -8.40
C GLY A 25 55.50 -13.65 -7.76
N LEU A 26 55.65 -12.32 -7.69
CA LEU A 26 54.63 -11.43 -7.12
C LEU A 26 53.38 -11.33 -8.02
N VAL A 27 53.53 -11.35 -9.34
CA VAL A 27 52.41 -11.36 -10.30
C VAL A 27 51.63 -12.69 -10.25
N LEU A 28 52.32 -13.84 -10.15
CA LEU A 28 51.67 -15.14 -10.01
C LEU A 28 50.96 -15.29 -8.66
N ALA A 29 51.48 -14.69 -7.59
CA ALA A 29 50.83 -14.64 -6.28
C ALA A 29 49.59 -13.73 -6.27
N SER A 30 49.57 -12.63 -7.05
CA SER A 30 48.38 -11.78 -7.18
C SER A 30 47.23 -12.42 -7.97
N LEU A 31 47.51 -13.43 -8.81
CA LEU A 31 46.46 -14.20 -9.50
C LEU A 31 45.91 -15.35 -8.63
N GLY A 32 46.59 -15.74 -7.56
CA GLY A 32 46.16 -16.80 -6.62
C GLY A 32 45.39 -16.30 -5.40
N GLY A 33 45.04 -15.01 -5.35
CA GLY A 33 44.48 -14.33 -4.19
C GLY A 33 42.97 -14.48 -3.95
N CYS A 34 42.25 -15.30 -4.72
CA CYS A 34 40.93 -15.79 -4.30
C CYS A 34 41.09 -17.11 -3.52
N ALA A 35 41.79 -17.05 -2.39
CA ALA A 35 41.87 -18.15 -1.45
C ALA A 35 40.49 -18.32 -0.80
N SER A 36 39.64 -19.19 -1.39
CA SER A 36 38.35 -19.63 -0.83
C SER A 36 37.37 -18.48 -0.53
N VAL A 37 36.57 -18.08 -1.54
CA VAL A 37 35.37 -17.27 -1.27
C VAL A 37 34.42 -18.10 -0.39
N PRO A 38 34.15 -17.68 0.87
CA PRO A 38 33.23 -18.42 1.72
C PRO A 38 31.79 -18.32 1.17
N PRO A 39 30.91 -19.26 1.52
CA PRO A 39 29.50 -19.18 1.14
C PRO A 39 28.85 -17.85 1.57
N PRO A 40 28.14 -17.13 0.68
CA PRO A 40 27.50 -15.84 0.97
C PRO A 40 26.16 -15.98 1.70
N ASP A 41 26.11 -16.71 2.81
CA ASP A 41 24.85 -16.99 3.54
C ASP A 41 24.13 -15.73 4.00
N GLY A 42 24.88 -14.67 4.33
CA GLY A 42 24.33 -13.37 4.71
C GLY A 42 23.52 -12.73 3.58
N ALA A 43 24.07 -12.67 2.36
CA ALA A 43 23.39 -12.11 1.18
C ALA A 43 22.16 -12.95 0.82
N MET A 44 22.27 -14.29 0.87
CA MET A 44 21.16 -15.21 0.63
C MET A 44 20.00 -14.97 1.60
N ASN A 45 20.30 -14.80 2.90
CA ASN A 45 19.27 -14.57 3.90
C ASN A 45 18.61 -13.18 3.77
N GLN A 46 19.40 -12.14 3.42
CA GLN A 46 18.87 -10.80 3.16
C GLN A 46 17.92 -10.79 1.96
N ALA A 47 18.34 -11.40 0.84
CA ALA A 47 17.50 -11.55 -0.35
C ALA A 47 16.20 -12.30 -0.05
N GLN A 48 16.28 -13.42 0.69
CA GLN A 48 15.09 -14.17 1.10
C GLN A 48 14.14 -13.33 1.97
N THR A 49 14.69 -12.56 2.91
CA THR A 49 13.92 -11.70 3.80
C THR A 49 13.21 -10.59 3.01
N GLN A 50 13.89 -9.93 2.07
CA GLN A 50 13.25 -8.91 1.23
C GLN A 50 12.20 -9.51 0.30
N LEU A 51 12.43 -10.70 -0.24
CA LEU A 51 11.43 -11.42 -1.03
C LEU A 51 10.16 -11.71 -0.24
N ARG A 52 10.26 -12.09 1.04
CA ARG A 52 9.09 -12.22 1.93
C ARG A 52 8.42 -10.87 2.15
N ALA A 53 9.20 -9.85 2.50
CA ALA A 53 8.67 -8.51 2.75
C ALA A 53 7.99 -7.86 1.53
N ALA A 54 8.43 -8.19 0.31
CA ALA A 54 7.78 -7.80 -0.93
C ALA A 54 6.44 -8.51 -1.12
N ARG A 55 6.39 -9.83 -0.89
CA ARG A 55 5.14 -10.61 -0.94
C ARG A 55 4.13 -10.11 0.09
N ASP A 56 4.56 -9.89 1.34
CA ASP A 56 3.72 -9.39 2.42
C ASP A 56 3.17 -7.98 2.12
N ALA A 57 3.91 -7.18 1.35
CA ALA A 57 3.46 -5.87 0.87
C ALA A 57 2.46 -5.94 -0.31
N GLY A 58 2.09 -7.14 -0.77
CA GLY A 58 1.17 -7.32 -1.89
C GLY A 58 1.83 -7.14 -3.27
N ALA A 59 3.13 -7.37 -3.39
CA ALA A 59 3.82 -7.19 -4.67
C ALA A 59 3.30 -8.10 -5.79
N ALA A 60 2.65 -9.23 -5.47
CA ALA A 60 2.00 -10.05 -6.48
C ALA A 60 0.88 -9.32 -7.24
N ASP A 61 0.15 -8.42 -6.56
CA ASP A 61 -0.96 -7.68 -7.14
C ASP A 61 -0.51 -6.36 -7.80
N TYR A 62 0.44 -5.68 -7.15
CA TYR A 62 0.81 -4.31 -7.51
C TYR A 62 2.16 -4.17 -8.24
N ALA A 63 3.03 -5.19 -8.19
CA ALA A 63 4.34 -5.20 -8.82
C ALA A 63 4.78 -6.62 -9.26
N PRO A 64 3.95 -7.39 -10.00
CA PRO A 64 4.20 -8.81 -10.27
C PRO A 64 5.50 -9.04 -11.05
N VAL A 65 5.82 -8.16 -12.00
CA VAL A 65 7.01 -8.28 -12.85
C VAL A 65 8.29 -8.13 -12.02
N ASP A 66 8.36 -7.11 -11.16
CA ASP A 66 9.54 -6.89 -10.30
C ASP A 66 9.70 -8.01 -9.28
N LEU A 67 8.58 -8.51 -8.73
CA LEU A 67 8.59 -9.64 -7.83
C LEU A 67 9.10 -10.92 -8.52
N ASP A 68 8.70 -11.15 -9.78
CA ASP A 68 9.16 -12.30 -10.56
C ASP A 68 10.66 -12.21 -10.87
N PHE A 69 11.16 -11.02 -11.25
CA PHE A 69 12.60 -10.81 -11.42
C PHE A 69 13.40 -11.14 -10.15
N ALA A 70 12.95 -10.66 -8.99
CA ALA A 70 13.58 -10.98 -7.71
C ALA A 70 13.60 -12.48 -7.43
N GLN A 71 12.48 -13.18 -7.70
CA GLN A 71 12.37 -14.62 -7.48
C GLN A 71 13.28 -15.43 -8.42
N ASN A 72 13.30 -15.07 -9.70
CA ASN A 72 14.12 -15.73 -10.70
C ASN A 72 15.61 -15.54 -10.41
N LYS A 73 16.05 -14.34 -10.01
CA LYS A 73 17.43 -14.10 -9.61
C LYS A 73 17.80 -14.86 -8.35
N PHE A 74 16.91 -14.90 -7.35
CA PHE A 74 17.16 -15.68 -6.13
C PHE A 74 17.23 -17.19 -6.39
N GLN A 75 16.44 -17.73 -7.32
CA GLN A 75 16.57 -19.11 -7.77
C GLN A 75 17.92 -19.38 -8.45
N GLN A 76 18.37 -18.46 -9.31
CA GLN A 76 19.70 -18.55 -9.91
C GLN A 76 20.81 -18.48 -8.84
N ALA A 77 20.67 -17.62 -7.83
CA ALA A 77 21.59 -17.54 -6.69
C ALA A 77 21.65 -18.86 -5.93
N GLN A 78 20.51 -19.51 -5.67
CA GLN A 78 20.46 -20.84 -5.04
C GLN A 78 21.14 -21.92 -5.89
N SER A 79 20.97 -21.88 -7.22
CA SER A 79 21.66 -22.79 -8.14
C SER A 79 23.17 -22.56 -8.14
N ALA A 80 23.62 -21.30 -8.08
CA ALA A 80 25.04 -20.95 -7.97
C ALA A 80 25.63 -21.41 -6.63
N MET A 81 24.89 -21.24 -5.51
CA MET A 81 25.24 -21.78 -4.19
C MET A 81 25.44 -23.30 -4.24
N ALA A 82 24.48 -24.03 -4.82
CA ALA A 82 24.55 -25.48 -4.97
C ALA A 82 25.74 -25.93 -5.83
N SER A 83 26.11 -25.12 -6.83
CA SER A 83 27.27 -25.33 -7.70
C SER A 83 28.59 -24.84 -7.09
N ARG A 84 28.58 -24.34 -5.85
CA ARG A 84 29.73 -23.73 -5.15
C ARG A 84 30.34 -22.52 -5.88
N LYS A 85 29.55 -21.86 -6.72
CA LYS A 85 29.90 -20.59 -7.39
C LYS A 85 29.51 -19.43 -6.47
N TYR A 86 30.27 -19.26 -5.39
CA TYR A 86 29.90 -18.38 -4.29
C TYR A 86 29.91 -16.89 -4.65
N GLU A 87 30.79 -16.46 -5.56
CA GLU A 87 30.80 -15.09 -6.08
C GLU A 87 29.53 -14.79 -6.90
N ASP A 88 29.22 -15.63 -7.88
CA ASP A 88 27.99 -15.52 -8.67
C ASP A 88 26.74 -15.54 -7.79
N ALA A 89 26.72 -16.41 -6.77
CA ALA A 89 25.63 -16.50 -5.81
C ALA A 89 25.45 -15.20 -5.02
N ALA A 90 26.54 -14.56 -4.60
CA ALA A 90 26.49 -13.30 -3.87
C ALA A 90 25.90 -12.18 -4.73
N VAL A 91 26.39 -12.03 -5.97
CA VAL A 91 25.90 -11.02 -6.92
C VAL A 91 24.42 -11.23 -7.22
N LEU A 92 24.02 -12.46 -7.56
CA LEU A 92 22.62 -12.78 -7.85
C LEU A 92 21.69 -12.58 -6.65
N ALA A 93 22.17 -12.85 -5.43
CA ALA A 93 21.40 -12.60 -4.21
C ALA A 93 21.22 -11.10 -3.95
N GLU A 94 22.26 -10.29 -4.12
CA GLU A 94 22.19 -8.82 -3.98
C GLU A 94 21.26 -8.21 -5.02
N GLU A 95 21.33 -8.65 -6.28
CA GLU A 95 20.39 -8.22 -7.32
C GLU A 95 18.95 -8.63 -6.99
N ALA A 96 18.73 -9.86 -6.52
CA ALA A 96 17.42 -10.32 -6.08
C ALA A 96 16.89 -9.50 -4.90
N GLN A 97 17.76 -9.11 -3.97
CA GLN A 97 17.41 -8.23 -2.86
C GLN A 97 16.94 -6.87 -3.36
N ALA A 98 17.70 -6.23 -4.26
CA ALA A 98 17.36 -4.93 -4.83
C ALA A 98 16.04 -4.96 -5.61
N ASP A 99 15.82 -6.00 -6.42
CA ASP A 99 14.55 -6.21 -7.13
C ASP A 99 13.39 -6.42 -6.17
N ALA A 100 13.58 -7.17 -5.08
CA ALA A 100 12.55 -7.38 -4.07
C ALA A 100 12.19 -6.07 -3.33
N GLU A 101 13.17 -5.24 -3.01
CA GLU A 101 12.96 -3.92 -2.41
C GLU A 101 12.19 -3.00 -3.37
N LEU A 102 12.53 -3.01 -4.65
CA LEU A 102 11.80 -2.28 -5.69
C LEU A 102 10.35 -2.77 -5.79
N ALA A 103 10.12 -4.07 -5.85
CA ALA A 103 8.79 -4.68 -5.89
C ALA A 103 7.97 -4.27 -4.66
N ARG A 104 8.57 -4.33 -3.46
CA ARG A 104 7.95 -3.90 -2.21
C ARG A 104 7.56 -2.42 -2.23
N ALA A 105 8.45 -1.54 -2.69
CA ALA A 105 8.19 -0.11 -2.77
C ALA A 105 7.05 0.20 -3.75
N LYS A 106 7.07 -0.41 -4.93
CA LYS A 106 5.98 -0.31 -5.91
C LYS A 106 4.66 -0.85 -5.37
N ALA A 107 4.71 -1.96 -4.62
CA ALA A 107 3.52 -2.54 -4.03
C ALA A 107 2.85 -1.60 -3.01
N ARG A 108 3.65 -1.02 -2.10
CA ARG A 108 3.17 -0.01 -1.15
C ARG A 108 2.58 1.21 -1.86
N LEU A 109 3.22 1.67 -2.94
CA LEU A 109 2.72 2.78 -3.74
C LEU A 109 1.37 2.43 -4.41
N GLY A 110 1.26 1.24 -5.00
CA GLY A 110 0.03 0.74 -5.61
C GLY A 110 -1.11 0.66 -4.60
N ALA A 111 -0.87 0.05 -3.44
CA ALA A 111 -1.83 -0.03 -2.35
C ALA A 111 -2.26 1.36 -1.84
N ALA A 112 -1.31 2.28 -1.66
CA ALA A 112 -1.62 3.65 -1.24
C ALA A 112 -2.49 4.38 -2.28
N ARG A 113 -2.20 4.24 -3.58
CA ARG A 113 -3.02 4.81 -4.65
C ARG A 113 -4.44 4.24 -4.64
N ALA A 114 -4.60 2.93 -4.48
CA ALA A 114 -5.91 2.31 -4.37
C ALA A 114 -6.70 2.86 -3.16
N GLN A 115 -6.05 3.01 -2.01
CA GLN A 115 -6.68 3.61 -0.83
C GLN A 115 -7.11 5.07 -1.06
N ILE A 116 -6.29 5.88 -1.73
CA ILE A 116 -6.62 7.27 -2.08
C ILE A 116 -7.84 7.29 -3.01
N GLN A 117 -7.88 6.42 -4.02
CA GLN A 117 -9.00 6.31 -4.94
C GLN A 117 -10.29 5.95 -4.21
N ASN A 118 -10.26 4.93 -3.34
CA ASN A 118 -11.42 4.50 -2.57
C ASN A 118 -11.93 5.63 -1.66
N LYS A 119 -11.04 6.32 -0.95
CA LYS A 119 -11.41 7.47 -0.11
C LYS A 119 -11.97 8.63 -0.94
N SER A 120 -11.42 8.89 -2.13
CA SER A 120 -11.92 9.94 -3.01
C SER A 120 -13.30 9.62 -3.58
N GLN A 121 -13.59 8.35 -3.85
CA GLN A 121 -14.92 7.87 -4.28
C GLN A 121 -15.91 8.05 -3.13
N ALA A 122 -15.61 7.53 -1.94
CA ALA A 122 -16.47 7.69 -0.77
C ALA A 122 -16.78 9.17 -0.44
N ASN A 123 -15.80 10.07 -0.56
CA ASN A 123 -16.03 11.50 -0.38
C ASN A 123 -16.94 12.12 -1.45
N ARG A 124 -16.88 11.64 -2.70
CA ARG A 124 -17.78 12.08 -3.77
C ARG A 124 -19.20 11.59 -3.53
N ASP A 125 -19.35 10.29 -3.22
CA ASP A 125 -20.65 9.69 -2.94
C ASP A 125 -21.36 10.39 -1.77
N LEU A 126 -20.61 10.78 -0.73
CA LEU A 126 -21.15 11.55 0.39
C LEU A 126 -21.64 12.94 -0.03
N ARG A 127 -20.90 13.63 -0.92
CA ARG A 127 -21.32 14.94 -1.44
C ARG A 127 -22.59 14.83 -2.28
N GLU A 128 -22.65 13.82 -3.16
CA GLU A 128 -23.83 13.56 -3.98
C GLU A 128 -25.06 13.25 -3.12
N GLN A 129 -24.90 12.48 -2.04
CA GLN A 129 -25.99 12.21 -1.09
C GLN A 129 -26.47 13.48 -0.39
N ILE A 130 -25.57 14.39 -0.01
CA ILE A 130 -25.96 15.68 0.58
C ILE A 130 -26.76 16.50 -0.44
N ASP A 131 -26.29 16.61 -1.68
CA ASP A 131 -26.96 17.38 -2.72
C ASP A 131 -28.36 16.80 -3.03
N GLN A 132 -28.48 15.46 -3.11
CA GLN A 132 -29.76 14.77 -3.30
C GLN A 132 -30.70 14.97 -2.12
N ALA A 133 -30.21 14.91 -0.88
CA ALA A 133 -31.00 15.16 0.31
C ALA A 133 -31.57 16.58 0.33
N LEU A 134 -30.74 17.59 -0.02
CA LEU A 134 -31.18 18.98 -0.13
C LEU A 134 -32.25 19.15 -1.21
N ALA A 135 -32.04 18.61 -2.41
CA ALA A 135 -33.01 18.67 -3.50
C ALA A 135 -34.34 17.96 -3.16
N SER A 136 -34.28 16.82 -2.45
CA SER A 136 -35.47 16.09 -2.01
C SER A 136 -36.28 16.89 -0.98
N HIS A 137 -35.61 17.60 -0.07
CA HIS A 137 -36.25 18.44 0.92
C HIS A 137 -36.92 19.66 0.27
N GLU A 138 -36.28 20.28 -0.72
CA GLU A 138 -36.88 21.35 -1.53
C GLU A 138 -38.14 20.87 -2.27
N ALA A 139 -38.07 19.70 -2.92
CA ALA A 139 -39.22 19.10 -3.60
C ALA A 139 -40.37 18.80 -2.63
N GLN A 140 -40.06 18.27 -1.44
CA GLN A 140 -41.06 17.97 -0.41
C GLN A 140 -41.73 19.24 0.12
N GLN A 141 -40.98 20.34 0.30
CA GLN A 141 -41.53 21.64 0.66
C GLN A 141 -42.46 22.23 -0.42
N GLN A 142 -42.08 22.13 -1.70
CA GLN A 142 -42.93 22.60 -2.80
C GLN A 142 -44.24 21.81 -2.88
N GLN A 143 -44.18 20.50 -2.64
CA GLN A 143 -45.36 19.63 -2.64
C GLN A 143 -46.32 19.97 -1.49
N LEU A 144 -45.79 20.29 -0.30
CA LEU A 144 -46.57 20.77 0.84
C LEU A 144 -47.28 22.10 0.54
N GLN A 145 -46.61 23.05 -0.12
CA GLN A 145 -47.21 24.33 -0.52
C GLN A 145 -48.37 24.15 -1.53
N GLN A 146 -48.23 23.25 -2.51
CA GLN A 146 -49.32 22.94 -3.45
C GLN A 146 -50.54 22.32 -2.76
N GLN A 147 -50.33 21.42 -1.79
CA GLN A 147 -51.45 20.84 -1.03
C GLN A 147 -52.24 21.91 -0.27
N GLN A 148 -51.56 22.88 0.34
CA GLN A 148 -52.22 24.02 1.01
C GLN A 148 -53.03 24.89 0.05
N GLN A 149 -52.49 25.25 -1.12
CA GLN A 149 -53.23 26.03 -2.12
C GLN A 149 -54.47 25.29 -2.66
N SER A 150 -54.43 23.96 -2.77
CA SER A 150 -55.61 23.18 -3.17
C SER A 150 -56.70 23.09 -2.09
N GLN A 151 -56.35 23.30 -0.80
CA GLN A 151 -57.33 23.39 0.30
C GLN A 151 -57.95 24.78 0.42
N ASP A 152 -57.22 25.85 0.11
CA ASP A 152 -57.77 27.22 0.06
C ASP A 152 -58.73 27.46 -1.14
N GLY A 153 -58.82 26.49 -2.06
CA GLY A 153 -59.75 26.49 -3.19
C GLY A 153 -61.10 25.80 -2.95
N LEU A 154 -61.37 25.26 -1.75
CA LEU A 154 -62.71 24.76 -1.44
C LEU A 154 -63.70 25.95 -1.42
N PRO A 155 -64.82 25.90 -2.18
CA PRO A 155 -65.78 26.99 -2.20
C PRO A 155 -66.25 27.25 -0.77
N ALA A 156 -66.20 28.51 -0.36
CA ALA A 156 -66.60 28.99 0.97
C ALA A 156 -67.84 28.23 1.44
N GLN A 157 -67.70 27.50 2.56
CA GLN A 157 -68.83 26.91 3.25
C GLN A 157 -69.83 28.05 3.51
N GLN A 158 -70.99 27.97 2.86
CA GLN A 158 -72.08 28.90 3.09
C GLN A 158 -72.37 28.93 4.59
N PRO A 159 -72.66 30.11 5.18
CA PRO A 159 -72.90 30.22 6.60
C PRO A 159 -74.00 29.23 6.99
N THR A 160 -73.66 28.28 7.85
CA THR A 160 -74.62 27.32 8.37
C THR A 160 -75.71 28.11 9.07
N THR A 161 -76.89 28.16 8.44
CA THR A 161 -78.09 28.72 9.05
C THR A 161 -78.39 27.91 10.30
N ASP A 162 -78.60 28.65 11.39
CA ASP A 162 -78.96 28.18 12.73
C ASP A 162 -79.97 27.02 12.64
N MET A 163 -79.53 25.82 13.01
CA MET A 163 -80.40 24.67 13.19
C MET A 163 -80.28 24.26 14.66
N PRO A 164 -81.40 24.17 15.40
CA PRO A 164 -81.36 23.86 16.82
C PRO A 164 -80.75 22.47 17.04
N ALA A 165 -79.92 22.37 18.08
CA ALA A 165 -79.24 21.14 18.45
C ALA A 165 -80.24 19.96 18.56
N PRO A 166 -79.99 18.81 17.91
CA PRO A 166 -80.64 17.59 18.36
C PRO A 166 -80.14 17.32 19.78
N SER A 167 -81.09 17.27 20.71
CA SER A 167 -80.81 16.77 22.04
C SER A 167 -80.32 15.32 21.92
N SER A 168 -79.29 14.99 22.71
CA SER A 168 -78.91 13.62 23.07
C SER A 168 -78.05 12.84 22.07
N SER A 169 -76.73 12.82 22.31
CA SER A 169 -75.94 11.60 22.13
C SER A 169 -75.06 11.41 23.36
N MET A 170 -75.35 10.30 24.05
CA MET A 170 -74.75 9.90 25.31
C MET A 170 -73.26 9.59 25.16
N LEU A 171 -72.53 9.68 26.27
CA LEU A 171 -71.17 9.18 26.40
C LEU A 171 -71.09 7.73 25.91
N GLN A 172 -70.35 7.51 24.82
CA GLN A 172 -69.88 6.19 24.44
C GLN A 172 -68.62 5.87 25.27
N PRO A 173 -68.55 4.75 26.02
CA PRO A 173 -67.35 4.39 26.77
C PRO A 173 -66.23 3.94 25.82
N ALA A 174 -64.99 4.29 26.18
CA ALA A 174 -63.79 3.90 25.45
C ALA A 174 -63.62 2.36 25.42
N PRO A 175 -63.20 1.77 24.29
CA PRO A 175 -62.66 0.43 24.30
C PRO A 175 -61.27 0.48 24.95
N GLN A 176 -61.18 -0.06 26.17
CA GLN A 176 -59.91 -0.50 26.72
C GLN A 176 -59.58 -1.83 26.07
N ASP A 177 -58.64 -1.86 25.14
CA ASP A 177 -57.94 -3.09 24.79
C ASP A 177 -56.57 -2.79 24.19
N GLY A 178 -55.53 -3.29 24.87
CA GLY A 178 -54.36 -3.83 24.19
C GLY A 178 -53.12 -2.94 24.07
N GLY A 179 -52.28 -2.99 25.11
CA GLY A 179 -50.84 -3.22 24.91
C GLY A 179 -49.93 -2.00 24.82
N PHE A 180 -49.16 -1.79 25.89
CA PHE A 180 -47.91 -1.04 25.84
C PHE A 180 -46.94 -1.75 24.87
N GLN A 181 -46.56 -1.08 23.78
CA GLN A 181 -45.39 -1.47 23.00
C GLN A 181 -44.28 -0.46 23.32
N THR A 182 -43.45 -0.84 24.29
CA THR A 182 -42.23 -0.12 24.64
C THR A 182 -41.24 -0.21 23.48
N LEU A 183 -40.68 0.93 23.07
CA LEU A 183 -39.53 1.03 22.16
C LEU A 183 -38.36 0.16 22.67
N PRO A 184 -37.68 -0.62 21.82
CA PRO A 184 -36.39 -1.17 22.21
C PRO A 184 -35.36 -0.04 22.24
N GLN A 185 -34.83 0.24 23.44
CA GLN A 185 -33.54 0.94 23.59
C GLN A 185 -32.45 0.05 22.98
N THR A 186 -31.91 0.45 21.83
CA THR A 186 -30.61 -0.06 21.38
C THR A 186 -29.51 0.67 22.14
N ASN A 187 -29.22 0.18 23.34
CA ASN A 187 -27.99 0.47 24.06
C ASN A 187 -26.93 -0.50 23.53
N ASP A 188 -26.05 0.00 22.66
CA ASP A 188 -24.83 -0.72 22.31
C ASP A 188 -23.62 0.14 22.70
N GLN A 189 -23.15 -0.11 23.93
CA GLN A 189 -21.86 0.32 24.46
C GLN A 189 -21.16 -0.93 25.00
N GLY A 190 -20.07 -1.31 24.33
CA GLY A 190 -19.09 -2.32 24.75
C GLY A 190 -18.44 -2.92 23.50
N GLY A 191 -17.23 -2.55 23.07
CA GLY A 191 -16.03 -2.42 23.87
C GLY A 191 -15.26 -3.75 23.85
N HIS A 192 -14.44 -3.94 22.81
CA HIS A 192 -13.16 -4.66 22.81
C HIS A 192 -12.31 -4.16 21.64
#